data_AF-A0A397CJJ6-F1
#
_entry.id   AF-A0A397CJJ6-F1
#
_cell.length_a   1.000
_cell.length_b   1.000
_cell.length_c   1.000
_cell.angle_alpha   90.00
_cell.angle_beta   90.00
_cell.angle_gamma   90.00
#
_symmetry.space_group_name_H-M   'P 1'
#
loop_
_entity.id
_entity.type
_entity.pdbx_description
1 polymer ?
#
loop_
_entity_poly.entity_id
_entity_poly.type
_entity_poly.pdbx_seq_one_letter_code
_entity_poly.pdbx_strand_id
1 'polypeptide(L)'
;VGASSSSGGLVTRQNPLAGGAANGVHLASELLRGTNRPLHNFSMQSPRDSAREMLVYDLKVHLDNQMDDHTFRDLLMHKSRVLSGKDWFRWNWDIISELLEGPLTNPVRLSEAMKTKFFKRVSGFFRCDNSDKGYFAGLPWTPDYVPYLRPACQMYTLLLNHPEGIAFLKTDRRYSLRLYATCLLRALLRSEVEGFERWGIESLVAQLDKETSVARAALSVLEEAAESPVYLSAMIKKRPLQLVHLQAESLLLKFLSLPEGLAFLKDVPNWIPTKLVQWRQSKVVNYVHVVESHLLRGVFRDKQSVTTNTSKAALKPVPIPVTVPNRRRLEWLFRMPWNIEVKLVGPPGSGPPAHLTIDAYVDASEVRHKSFELR
;
A
#
# COMPACT_ATOMS: atom_id res chain seq x y z
N VAL A 1 49.99 -24.82 -11.14
CA VAL A 1 50.22 -25.10 -9.70
C VAL A 1 49.85 -23.85 -8.93
N GLY A 2 48.82 -23.75 -8.10
CA GLY A 2 47.64 -24.55 -7.80
C GLY A 2 46.65 -23.58 -7.14
N ALA A 3 45.39 -23.60 -7.57
CA ALA A 3 44.31 -22.86 -6.95
C ALA A 3 43.84 -23.64 -5.70
N SER A 4 43.75 -22.97 -4.55
CA SER A 4 43.13 -23.53 -3.34
C SER A 4 41.85 -22.77 -3.03
N SER A 5 40.74 -23.32 -3.50
CA SER A 5 39.38 -23.01 -3.09
C SER A 5 39.14 -23.53 -1.67
N SER A 6 38.90 -22.65 -0.70
CA SER A 6 38.37 -23.02 0.61
C SER A 6 36.86 -22.72 0.66
N SER A 7 36.09 -23.77 0.41
CA SER A 7 34.65 -23.88 0.60
C SER A 7 34.28 -23.79 2.09
N GLY A 8 33.70 -22.67 2.51
CA GLY A 8 33.03 -22.52 3.80
C GLY A 8 31.52 -22.73 3.63
N GLY A 9 31.01 -23.85 4.15
CA GLY A 9 29.69 -24.40 3.85
C GLY A 9 28.51 -23.56 4.33
N LEU A 10 27.49 -23.52 3.47
CA LEU A 10 26.11 -23.20 3.82
C LEU A 10 25.62 -24.17 4.89
N VAL A 11 25.29 -23.65 6.07
CA VAL A 11 24.38 -24.35 6.99
C VAL A 11 22.97 -23.89 6.65
N THR A 12 22.42 -24.46 5.58
CA THR A 12 20.97 -24.50 5.36
C THR A 12 20.36 -25.33 6.48
N ARG A 13 19.66 -24.68 7.42
CA ARG A 13 18.74 -25.38 8.32
C ARG A 13 17.64 -25.99 7.45
N GLN A 14 17.75 -27.29 7.19
CA GLN A 14 16.68 -28.07 6.58
C GLN A 14 15.46 -27.98 7.49
N ASN A 15 14.41 -27.31 7.00
CA ASN A 15 13.12 -27.27 7.64
C ASN A 15 12.41 -28.60 7.27
N PRO A 16 11.95 -29.44 8.22
CA PRO A 16 11.46 -30.80 7.94
C PRO A 16 10.13 -30.88 7.15
N LEU A 17 9.63 -29.76 6.62
CA LEU A 17 8.38 -29.67 5.84
C LEU A 17 8.63 -29.52 4.33
N ALA A 18 9.85 -29.77 3.86
CA ALA A 18 10.21 -29.74 2.43
C ALA A 18 9.68 -30.96 1.63
N GLY A 19 8.40 -31.28 1.82
CA GLY A 19 7.65 -32.30 1.09
C GLY A 19 6.36 -31.71 0.54
N GLY A 20 6.47 -30.66 -0.28
CA GLY A 20 5.34 -29.98 -0.91
C GLY A 20 5.70 -28.55 -1.20
N ALA A 21 5.38 -28.04 -2.38
CA ALA A 21 5.60 -26.65 -2.76
C ALA A 21 4.80 -25.72 -1.82
N ALA A 22 5.41 -25.34 -0.70
CA ALA A 22 4.84 -24.41 0.26
C ALA A 22 4.73 -23.06 -0.43
N ASN A 23 3.51 -22.73 -0.86
CA ASN A 23 3.22 -21.47 -1.51
C ASN A 23 3.55 -20.32 -0.53
N GLY A 24 4.48 -19.44 -0.91
CA GLY A 24 4.89 -18.29 -0.10
C GLY A 24 3.70 -17.41 0.34
N VAL A 25 2.61 -17.40 -0.42
CA VAL A 25 1.34 -16.73 -0.05
C VAL A 25 0.66 -17.39 1.16
N HIS A 26 0.63 -18.73 1.21
CA HIS A 26 0.04 -19.46 2.36
C HIS A 26 0.90 -19.25 3.61
N LEU A 27 2.22 -19.33 3.47
CA LEU A 27 3.15 -19.06 4.56
C LEU A 27 3.03 -17.61 5.05
N ALA A 28 2.88 -16.64 4.15
CA ALA A 28 2.66 -15.24 4.52
C ALA A 28 1.33 -15.08 5.26
N SER A 29 0.24 -15.67 4.75
CA SER A 29 -1.07 -15.65 5.42
C SER A 29 -0.99 -16.25 6.82
N GLU A 30 -0.34 -17.40 6.98
CA GLU A 30 -0.18 -18.10 8.25
C GLU A 30 0.70 -17.32 9.24
N LEU A 31 1.83 -16.77 8.79
CA LEU A 31 2.70 -15.93 9.61
C LEU A 31 2.02 -14.63 10.06
N LEU A 32 1.11 -14.08 9.23
CA LEU A 32 0.39 -12.84 9.50
C LEU A 32 -0.93 -13.03 10.27
N ARG A 33 -1.43 -14.26 10.44
CA ARG A 33 -2.66 -14.55 11.22
C ARG A 33 -2.59 -14.04 12.66
N GLY A 34 -1.39 -13.95 13.23
CA GLY A 34 -1.16 -13.44 14.60
C GLY A 34 -0.83 -11.94 14.69
N THR A 35 -0.44 -11.29 13.59
CA THR A 35 0.11 -9.92 13.63
C THR A 35 -0.91 -8.80 13.41
N ASN A 36 -2.14 -9.14 12.99
CA ASN A 36 -3.20 -8.18 12.63
C ASN A 36 -4.48 -8.33 13.47
N ARG A 37 -4.37 -8.62 14.78
CA ARG A 37 -5.55 -8.49 15.66
C ARG A 37 -5.61 -7.04 16.14
N PRO A 38 -6.68 -6.28 15.82
CA PRO A 38 -6.85 -4.93 16.33
C PRO A 38 -6.81 -4.96 17.86
N LEU A 39 -5.92 -4.17 18.47
CA LEU A 39 -5.83 -4.05 19.93
C LEU A 39 -7.06 -3.38 20.55
N HIS A 40 -7.99 -2.88 19.75
CA HIS A 40 -9.32 -2.50 20.21
C HIS A 40 -10.23 -2.34 19.00
N ASN A 41 -11.43 -2.89 19.09
CA ASN A 41 -12.57 -2.71 18.17
C ASN A 41 -12.43 -3.38 16.80
N PHE A 42 -12.94 -4.62 16.71
CA PHE A 42 -14.06 -5.02 15.86
C PHE A 42 -14.47 -6.43 16.30
N SER A 43 -15.77 -6.68 16.42
CA SER A 43 -16.41 -7.88 17.01
C SER A 43 -15.62 -9.19 16.82
N MET A 44 -14.97 -9.65 17.89
CA MET A 44 -14.19 -10.89 17.91
C MET A 44 -15.11 -12.07 18.19
N GLN A 45 -15.10 -13.05 17.30
CA GLN A 45 -15.82 -14.30 17.45
C GLN A 45 -15.09 -15.20 18.46
N SER A 46 -15.85 -15.72 19.44
CA SER A 46 -15.48 -16.65 20.53
C SER A 46 -14.87 -16.05 21.81
N PRO A 47 -15.60 -16.07 22.95
CA PRO A 47 -15.12 -15.59 24.26
C PRO A 47 -13.94 -16.37 24.86
N ARG A 48 -13.72 -17.63 24.45
CA ARG A 48 -12.72 -18.53 25.08
C ARG A 48 -11.30 -18.28 24.60
N ASP A 49 -11.12 -17.94 23.32
CA ASP A 49 -9.80 -17.62 22.77
C ASP A 49 -9.31 -16.26 23.28
N SER A 50 -10.23 -15.32 23.49
CA SER A 50 -9.94 -13.98 24.03
C SER A 50 -9.32 -13.99 25.43
N ALA A 51 -9.77 -14.89 26.32
CA ALA A 51 -9.26 -14.95 27.70
C ALA A 51 -7.84 -15.52 27.78
N ARG A 52 -7.55 -16.56 26.98
CA ARG A 52 -6.20 -17.15 26.88
C ARG A 52 -5.22 -16.16 26.26
N GLU A 53 -5.64 -15.43 25.23
CA GLU A 53 -4.81 -14.42 24.58
C GLU A 53 -4.53 -13.21 25.47
N MET A 54 -5.54 -12.74 26.23
CA MET A 54 -5.35 -11.71 27.26
C MET A 54 -4.34 -12.15 28.33
N LEU A 55 -4.42 -13.40 28.81
CA LEU A 55 -3.45 -13.92 29.78
C LEU A 55 -2.04 -14.03 29.22
N VAL A 56 -1.88 -14.45 27.96
CA VAL A 56 -0.57 -14.50 27.29
C VAL A 56 -0.01 -13.08 27.10
N TYR A 57 -0.85 -12.13 26.73
CA TYR A 57 -0.48 -10.72 26.64
C TYR A 57 -0.07 -10.15 28.00
N ASP A 58 -0.86 -10.37 29.05
CA ASP A 58 -0.57 -9.90 30.41
C ASP A 58 0.72 -10.54 30.97
N LEU A 59 0.93 -11.84 30.73
CA LEU A 59 2.17 -12.53 31.08
C LEU A 59 3.38 -11.96 30.34
N LYS A 60 3.21 -11.65 29.04
CA LYS A 60 4.27 -11.06 28.22
C LYS A 60 4.61 -9.64 28.69
N VAL A 61 3.61 -8.81 28.95
CA VAL A 61 3.77 -7.48 29.55
C VAL A 61 4.46 -7.59 30.92
N HIS A 62 4.08 -8.57 31.75
CA HIS A 62 4.72 -8.80 33.05
C HIS A 62 6.18 -9.23 32.91
N LEU A 63 6.52 -10.10 31.96
CA LEU A 63 7.88 -10.55 31.69
C LEU A 63 8.75 -9.43 31.10
N ASP A 64 8.20 -8.62 30.19
CA ASP A 64 8.87 -7.46 29.59
C ASP A 64 9.14 -6.36 30.64
N ASN A 65 8.27 -6.24 31.65
CA ASN A 65 8.48 -5.39 32.82
C ASN A 65 9.56 -5.92 33.76
N GLN A 66 9.89 -7.21 33.71
CA GLN A 66 11.01 -7.81 34.47
C GLN A 66 12.36 -7.70 33.75
N MET A 67 12.37 -7.35 32.46
CA MET A 67 13.64 -7.14 31.75
C MET A 67 14.35 -5.89 32.28
N ASP A 68 15.62 -6.03 32.66
CA ASP A 68 16.45 -4.92 33.11
C ASP A 68 16.99 -4.06 31.96
N ASP A 69 17.35 -2.81 32.26
CA ASP A 69 17.78 -1.85 31.25
C ASP A 69 19.12 -2.18 30.59
N HIS A 70 20.01 -2.93 31.28
CA HIS A 70 21.27 -3.36 30.69
C HIS A 70 21.00 -4.40 29.60
N THR A 71 20.15 -5.39 29.89
CA THR A 71 19.73 -6.40 28.91
C THR A 71 19.06 -5.75 27.68
N PHE A 72 18.14 -4.80 27.90
CA PHE A 72 17.54 -4.03 26.80
C PHE A 72 18.59 -3.34 25.91
N ARG A 73 19.53 -2.59 26.51
CA ARG A 73 20.54 -1.86 25.77
C ARG A 73 21.48 -2.79 25.02
N ASP A 74 21.86 -3.92 25.61
CA ASP A 74 22.69 -4.92 24.94
C ASP A 74 21.97 -5.53 23.72
N LEU A 75 20.67 -5.84 23.86
CA LEU A 75 19.84 -6.31 22.75
C LEU A 75 19.78 -5.28 21.61
N LEU A 76 19.48 -4.02 21.94
CA LEU A 76 19.36 -2.93 20.97
C LEU A 76 20.69 -2.59 20.30
N MET A 77 21.75 -2.38 21.09
CA MET A 77 23.03 -1.83 20.64
C MET A 77 23.94 -2.87 20.00
N HIS A 78 23.92 -4.12 20.49
CA HIS A 78 24.90 -5.14 20.11
C HIS A 78 24.25 -6.36 19.47
N LYS A 79 23.30 -7.03 20.14
CA LYS A 79 22.79 -8.33 19.68
C LYS A 79 21.90 -8.23 18.43
N SER A 80 21.16 -7.12 18.25
CA SER A 80 20.38 -6.88 17.04
C SER A 80 21.26 -6.73 15.79
N ARG A 81 22.51 -6.28 15.97
CA ARG A 81 23.49 -5.94 14.91
C ARG A 81 23.01 -4.88 13.91
N VAL A 82 21.82 -4.30 14.11
CA VAL A 82 21.26 -3.23 13.27
C VAL A 82 22.15 -2.01 13.30
N LEU A 83 22.70 -1.64 14.46
CA LEU A 83 23.55 -0.47 14.63
C LEU A 83 25.01 -0.70 14.22
N SER A 84 25.45 -1.96 14.15
CA SER A 84 26.80 -2.36 13.76
C SER A 84 27.11 -2.08 12.28
N GLY A 85 26.15 -2.30 11.38
CA GLY A 85 26.35 -2.10 9.94
C GLY A 85 25.05 -1.96 9.17
N LYS A 86 25.15 -1.60 7.88
CA LYS A 86 23.99 -1.51 6.98
C LYS A 86 23.67 -2.85 6.28
N ASP A 87 24.55 -3.83 6.41
CA ASP A 87 24.40 -5.15 5.82
C ASP A 87 23.33 -5.95 6.58
N TRP A 88 22.12 -5.97 6.01
CA TRP A 88 20.93 -6.55 6.61
C TRP A 88 20.99 -8.08 6.75
N PHE A 89 21.86 -8.75 5.99
CA PHE A 89 22.12 -10.18 6.13
C PHE A 89 22.81 -10.52 7.45
N ARG A 90 23.52 -9.55 8.06
CA ARG A 90 24.19 -9.72 9.35
C ARG A 90 23.32 -9.37 10.54
N TRP A 91 22.15 -8.77 10.31
CA TRP A 91 21.23 -8.39 11.38
C TRP A 91 20.58 -9.63 12.00
N ASN A 92 20.34 -9.57 13.30
CA ASN A 92 19.63 -10.64 14.01
C ASN A 92 18.13 -10.34 14.02
N TRP A 93 17.42 -10.90 13.06
CA TRP A 93 16.00 -10.64 12.85
C TRP A 93 15.08 -11.19 13.93
N ASP A 94 15.49 -12.26 14.62
CA ASP A 94 14.76 -12.79 15.78
C ASP A 94 14.79 -11.77 16.93
N ILE A 95 15.97 -11.22 17.24
CA ILE A 95 16.13 -10.15 18.25
C ILE A 95 15.41 -8.87 17.84
N ILE A 96 15.40 -8.52 16.55
CA ILE A 96 14.62 -7.37 16.06
C ILE A 96 13.13 -7.61 16.31
N SER A 97 12.62 -8.81 16.00
CA SER A 97 11.22 -9.17 16.23
C SER A 97 10.86 -9.13 17.72
N GLU A 98 11.73 -9.68 18.58
CA GLU A 98 11.58 -9.67 20.03
C GLU A 98 11.52 -8.23 20.57
N LEU A 99 12.49 -7.38 20.19
CA LEU A 99 12.54 -5.97 20.59
C LEU A 99 11.26 -5.22 20.21
N LEU A 100 10.76 -5.42 18.98
CA LEU A 100 9.59 -4.71 18.45
C LEU A 100 8.27 -5.16 19.11
N GLU A 101 8.15 -6.42 19.49
CA GLU A 101 6.91 -6.96 20.10
C GLU A 101 6.86 -6.81 21.62
N GLY A 102 8.02 -6.71 22.28
CA GLY A 102 8.10 -6.62 23.74
C GLY A 102 8.75 -5.32 24.22
N PRO A 103 10.08 -5.29 24.42
CA PRO A 103 10.81 -4.17 25.04
C PRO A 103 10.47 -2.76 24.56
N LEU A 104 10.27 -2.58 23.24
CA LEU A 104 10.03 -1.27 22.64
C LEU A 104 8.58 -0.79 22.77
N THR A 105 7.66 -1.61 23.30
CA THR A 105 6.30 -1.17 23.68
C THR A 105 6.31 -0.23 24.89
N ASN A 106 7.39 -0.24 25.68
CA ASN A 106 7.61 0.75 26.73
C ASN A 106 7.98 2.11 26.10
N PRO A 107 7.21 3.20 26.33
CA PRO A 107 7.47 4.50 25.72
C PRO A 107 8.87 5.06 26.00
N VAL A 108 9.43 4.82 27.18
CA VAL A 108 10.77 5.32 27.56
C VAL A 108 11.86 4.62 26.73
N ARG A 109 11.75 3.29 26.58
CA ARG A 109 12.67 2.48 25.77
C ARG A 109 12.53 2.79 24.29
N LEU A 110 11.31 3.04 23.82
CA LEU A 110 11.06 3.51 22.46
C LEU A 110 11.78 4.83 22.19
N SER A 111 11.67 5.81 23.10
CA SER A 111 12.36 7.09 22.98
C SER A 111 13.88 6.95 22.99
N GLU A 112 14.44 6.01 23.77
CA GLU A 112 15.87 5.71 23.71
C GLU A 112 16.27 5.14 22.34
N ALA A 113 15.50 4.18 21.81
CA ALA A 113 15.75 3.58 20.51
C ALA A 113 15.59 4.58 19.34
N MET A 114 14.63 5.50 19.42
CA MET A 114 14.37 6.54 18.41
C MET A 114 15.52 7.53 18.24
N LYS A 115 16.30 7.78 19.30
CA LYS A 115 17.52 8.61 19.26
C LYS A 115 18.64 7.95 18.46
N THR A 116 18.60 6.62 18.29
CA THR A 116 19.59 5.86 17.53
C THR A 116 19.27 5.80 16.03
N LYS A 117 20.07 5.03 15.27
CA LYS A 117 19.77 4.72 13.86
C LYS A 117 18.92 3.46 13.67
N PHE A 118 18.42 2.83 14.75
CA PHE A 118 17.72 1.54 14.70
C PHE A 118 16.52 1.60 13.75
N PHE A 119 15.49 2.40 14.08
CA PHE A 119 14.30 2.56 13.25
C PHE A 119 14.63 3.10 11.85
N LYS A 120 15.60 4.02 11.74
CA LYS A 120 16.04 4.55 10.44
C LYS A 120 16.63 3.50 9.51
N ARG A 121 17.28 2.46 10.05
CA ARG A 121 17.88 1.35 9.29
C ARG A 121 16.83 0.27 8.99
N VAL A 122 16.05 -0.15 9.99
CA VAL A 122 14.99 -1.16 9.81
C VAL A 122 13.90 -0.64 8.85
N SER A 123 13.41 0.59 9.03
CA SER A 123 12.47 1.20 8.07
C SER A 123 13.10 1.39 6.69
N GLY A 124 14.42 1.60 6.66
CA GLY A 124 15.21 1.66 5.43
C GLY A 124 15.17 0.38 4.62
N PHE A 125 15.27 -0.78 5.27
CA PHE A 125 15.19 -2.10 4.62
C PHE A 125 13.83 -2.34 3.96
N PHE A 126 12.75 -1.92 4.61
CA PHE A 126 11.37 -2.04 4.11
C PHE A 126 10.94 -0.90 3.17
N ARG A 127 11.87 -0.10 2.66
CA ARG A 127 11.53 0.93 1.67
C ARG A 127 11.03 0.28 0.38
N CYS A 128 9.90 0.79 -0.12
CA CYS A 128 9.32 0.37 -1.39
C CYS A 128 9.76 1.29 -2.55
N ASP A 129 11.02 1.75 -2.57
CA ASP A 129 11.53 2.52 -3.71
C ASP A 129 12.36 1.67 -4.66
N ASN A 130 12.41 2.08 -5.93
CA ASN A 130 13.23 1.46 -6.96
C ASN A 130 14.73 1.83 -6.83
N SER A 131 15.17 2.33 -5.66
CA SER A 131 16.57 2.67 -5.41
C SER A 131 17.29 1.51 -4.73
N ASP A 132 18.62 1.48 -4.80
CA ASP A 132 19.48 0.45 -4.17
C ASP A 132 19.36 0.36 -2.62
N LYS A 133 18.42 1.09 -2.01
CA LYS A 133 18.19 1.16 -0.57
C LYS A 133 16.94 0.40 -0.14
N GLY A 134 15.99 0.13 -1.04
CA GLY A 134 14.79 -0.67 -0.80
C GLY A 134 15.05 -2.15 -0.98
N TYR A 135 15.77 -2.76 -0.03
CA TYR A 135 16.20 -4.15 -0.15
C TYR A 135 15.02 -5.12 -0.20
N PHE A 136 14.08 -5.02 0.73
CA PHE A 136 12.99 -5.99 0.85
C PHE A 136 12.09 -6.06 -0.40
N ALA A 137 11.72 -4.90 -0.95
CA ALA A 137 10.87 -4.82 -2.13
C ALA A 137 11.53 -5.40 -3.40
N GLY A 138 12.87 -5.45 -3.44
CA GLY A 138 13.63 -6.06 -4.52
C GLY A 138 13.91 -7.57 -4.34
N LEU A 139 13.56 -8.16 -3.19
CA LEU A 139 13.78 -9.60 -2.96
C LEU A 139 12.80 -10.45 -3.77
N PRO A 140 13.23 -11.63 -4.25
CA PRO A 140 12.33 -12.52 -4.97
C PRO A 140 11.25 -13.07 -4.02
N TRP A 141 10.04 -13.26 -4.53
CA TRP A 141 8.93 -13.83 -3.77
C TRP A 141 9.16 -15.33 -3.52
N THR A 142 9.88 -15.66 -2.45
CA THR A 142 10.17 -17.03 -2.03
C THR A 142 9.92 -17.20 -0.53
N PRO A 143 9.60 -18.43 -0.05
CA PRO A 143 9.34 -18.70 1.37
C PRO A 143 10.43 -18.20 2.32
N ASP A 144 11.69 -18.18 1.88
CA ASP A 144 12.84 -17.77 2.68
C ASP A 144 12.79 -16.30 3.13
N TYR A 145 12.14 -15.44 2.35
CA TYR A 145 12.03 -14.00 2.66
C TYR A 145 10.70 -13.62 3.34
N VAL A 146 9.74 -14.55 3.41
CA VAL A 146 8.44 -14.30 4.06
C VAL A 146 8.59 -13.95 5.56
N PRO A 147 9.50 -14.55 6.35
CA PRO A 147 9.65 -14.22 7.76
C PRO A 147 9.95 -12.74 8.06
N TYR A 148 10.53 -11.99 7.12
CA TYR A 148 10.80 -10.55 7.29
C TYR A 148 9.53 -9.69 7.35
N LEU A 149 8.38 -10.20 6.88
CA LEU A 149 7.10 -9.50 6.96
C LEU A 149 6.64 -9.29 8.41
N ARG A 150 6.89 -10.25 9.31
CA ARG A 150 6.46 -10.15 10.70
C ARG A 150 7.10 -8.96 11.42
N PRO A 151 8.45 -8.80 11.42
CA PRO A 151 9.09 -7.59 11.95
C PRO A 151 8.59 -6.29 11.31
N ALA A 152 8.25 -6.28 10.01
CA ALA A 152 7.68 -5.10 9.36
C ALA A 152 6.33 -4.72 9.99
N CYS A 153 5.42 -5.69 10.12
CA CYS A 153 4.12 -5.49 10.72
C CYS A 153 4.24 -5.04 12.19
N GLN A 154 5.07 -5.72 12.99
CA GLN A 154 5.33 -5.35 14.38
C GLN A 154 5.85 -3.92 14.49
N MET A 155 6.81 -3.53 13.64
CA MET A 155 7.37 -2.17 13.62
C MET A 155 6.29 -1.14 13.31
N TYR A 156 5.52 -1.29 12.24
CA TYR A 156 4.51 -0.29 11.90
C TYR A 156 3.37 -0.22 12.93
N THR A 157 2.95 -1.35 13.50
CA THR A 157 1.97 -1.39 14.59
C THR A 157 2.49 -0.65 15.82
N LEU A 158 3.71 -0.94 16.25
CA LEU A 158 4.36 -0.26 17.36
C LEU A 158 4.43 1.26 17.11
N LEU A 159 4.93 1.67 15.95
CA LEU A 159 5.10 3.08 15.62
C LEU A 159 3.77 3.85 15.57
N LEU A 160 2.69 3.22 15.11
CA LEU A 160 1.36 3.83 15.06
C LEU A 160 0.71 3.94 16.45
N ASN A 161 1.10 3.09 17.39
CA ASN A 161 0.59 3.11 18.78
C ASN A 161 1.28 4.14 19.68
N HIS A 162 2.38 4.76 19.23
CA HIS A 162 3.12 5.75 20.02
C HIS A 162 3.24 7.11 19.31
N PRO A 163 3.08 8.24 20.03
CA PRO A 163 3.12 9.58 19.43
C PRO A 163 4.47 9.91 18.79
N GLU A 164 5.58 9.47 19.39
CA GLU A 164 6.92 9.62 18.82
C GLU A 164 7.11 8.80 17.54
N GLY A 165 6.53 7.60 17.48
CA GLY A 165 6.50 6.77 16.27
C GLY A 165 5.69 7.43 15.15
N ILE A 166 4.53 8.00 15.46
CA ILE A 166 3.73 8.79 14.51
C ILE A 166 4.54 9.99 13.99
N ALA A 167 5.26 10.70 14.87
CA ALA A 167 6.12 11.82 14.47
C ALA A 167 7.26 11.37 13.54
N PHE A 168 7.89 10.23 13.84
CA PHE A 168 8.88 9.60 12.97
C PHE A 168 8.29 9.27 11.59
N LEU A 169 7.13 8.59 11.53
CA LEU A 169 6.48 8.23 10.27
C LEU A 169 6.04 9.45 9.45
N LYS A 170 5.61 10.54 10.09
CA LYS A 170 5.24 11.79 9.42
C LYS A 170 6.43 12.53 8.80
N THR A 171 7.61 12.39 9.39
CA THR A 171 8.84 13.09 8.97
C THR A 171 9.73 12.26 8.05
N ASP A 172 9.46 10.97 7.90
CA ASP A 172 10.29 10.09 7.07
C ASP A 172 10.09 10.37 5.57
N ARG A 173 10.96 11.19 5.00
CA ARG A 173 10.95 11.61 3.58
C ARG A 173 11.40 10.51 2.60
N ARG A 174 11.66 9.30 3.09
CA ARG A 174 12.45 8.25 2.43
C ARG A 174 11.60 7.26 1.63
N TYR A 175 10.67 7.79 0.84
CA TYR A 175 9.56 7.11 0.15
C TYR A 175 8.28 7.25 0.95
N SER A 176 7.34 8.02 0.37
CA SER A 176 6.13 8.46 1.02
C SER A 176 5.22 7.26 1.26
N LEU A 177 5.35 6.61 2.43
CA LEU A 177 4.31 5.76 3.01
C LEU A 177 2.94 6.42 2.86
N ARG A 178 2.91 7.76 2.94
CA ARG A 178 1.79 8.63 2.58
C ARG A 178 1.22 8.37 1.18
N LEU A 179 2.02 8.35 0.11
CA LEU A 179 1.55 8.04 -1.25
C LEU A 179 0.93 6.64 -1.30
N TYR A 180 1.60 5.63 -0.76
CA TYR A 180 1.08 4.27 -0.75
C TYR A 180 -0.22 4.16 0.05
N ALA A 181 -0.29 4.79 1.23
CA ALA A 181 -1.50 4.88 2.03
C ALA A 181 -2.64 5.60 1.28
N THR A 182 -2.34 6.69 0.56
CA THR A 182 -3.30 7.39 -0.30
C THR A 182 -3.80 6.48 -1.43
N CYS A 183 -2.93 5.72 -2.07
CA CYS A 183 -3.34 4.73 -3.08
C CYS A 183 -4.22 3.63 -2.46
N LEU A 184 -3.93 3.19 -1.24
CA LEU A 184 -4.73 2.20 -0.52
C LEU A 184 -6.15 2.70 -0.22
N LEU A 185 -6.34 4.01 -0.02
CA LEU A 185 -7.69 4.59 0.13
C LEU A 185 -8.60 4.31 -1.07
N ARG A 186 -8.05 4.14 -2.28
CA ARG A 186 -8.83 3.69 -3.45
C ARG A 186 -9.39 2.29 -3.25
N ALA A 187 -8.59 1.36 -2.73
CA ALA A 187 -9.06 0.01 -2.48
C ALA A 187 -10.16 0.00 -1.41
N LEU A 188 -10.04 0.83 -0.37
CA LEU A 188 -11.07 0.99 0.66
C LEU A 188 -12.35 1.62 0.10
N LEU A 189 -12.22 2.63 -0.78
CA LEU A 189 -13.34 3.21 -1.52
C LEU A 189 -14.09 2.14 -2.33
N ARG A 190 -13.36 1.37 -3.16
CA ARG A 190 -13.96 0.32 -4.00
C ARG A 190 -14.53 -0.84 -3.20
N SER A 191 -13.99 -1.09 -2.01
CA SER A 191 -14.53 -2.08 -1.07
C SER A 191 -15.77 -1.60 -0.34
N GLU A 192 -16.17 -0.33 -0.54
CA GLU A 192 -17.35 0.28 0.10
C GLU A 192 -17.32 0.15 1.63
N VAL A 193 -16.16 0.44 2.23
CA VAL A 193 -16.01 0.41 3.69
C VAL A 193 -17.00 1.40 4.33
N GLU A 194 -17.64 0.98 5.41
CA GLU A 194 -18.63 1.78 6.12
C GLU A 194 -18.05 3.13 6.57
N GLY A 195 -18.84 4.20 6.36
CA GLY A 195 -18.48 5.56 6.79
C GLY A 195 -17.38 6.23 5.97
N PHE A 196 -16.95 5.64 4.83
CA PHE A 196 -15.91 6.21 3.97
C PHE A 196 -16.24 7.64 3.50
N GLU A 197 -17.52 7.98 3.36
CA GLU A 197 -17.96 9.34 3.01
C GLU A 197 -17.54 10.39 4.04
N ARG A 198 -17.35 10.00 5.31
CA ARG A 198 -16.95 10.90 6.40
C ARG A 198 -15.44 10.95 6.52
N TRP A 199 -14.83 9.81 6.83
CA TRP A 199 -13.39 9.76 7.17
C TRP A 199 -12.50 9.64 5.93
N GLY A 200 -12.95 8.91 4.91
CA GLY A 200 -12.16 8.63 3.70
C GLY A 200 -12.03 9.86 2.80
N ILE A 201 -13.15 10.53 2.55
CA ILE A 201 -13.17 11.80 1.79
C ILE A 201 -12.39 12.89 2.53
N GLU A 202 -12.55 13.01 3.85
CA GLU A 202 -11.76 13.95 4.65
C GLU A 202 -10.26 13.67 4.56
N SER A 203 -9.87 12.40 4.65
CA SER A 203 -8.47 11.98 4.54
C SER A 203 -7.87 12.31 3.16
N LEU A 204 -8.64 12.07 2.09
CA LEU A 204 -8.24 12.38 0.72
C LEU A 204 -8.11 13.88 0.47
N VAL A 205 -9.08 14.69 0.92
CA VAL A 205 -9.01 16.15 0.82
C VAL A 205 -7.79 16.69 1.58
N ALA A 206 -7.50 16.16 2.77
CA ALA A 206 -6.31 16.53 3.55
C ALA A 206 -4.97 16.17 2.87
N GLN A 207 -4.97 15.26 1.88
CA GLN A 207 -3.78 14.93 1.10
C GLN A 207 -3.51 15.89 -0.08
N LEU A 208 -4.47 16.73 -0.46
CA LEU A 208 -4.32 17.65 -1.60
C LEU A 208 -3.25 18.74 -1.34
N ASP A 209 -3.00 19.08 -0.07
CA ASP A 209 -1.97 20.05 0.34
C ASP A 209 -0.56 19.45 0.49
N LYS A 210 -0.38 18.17 0.16
CA LYS A 210 0.90 17.45 0.39
C LYS A 210 1.76 17.44 -0.87
N GLU A 211 2.75 16.54 -0.93
CA GLU A 211 3.64 16.46 -2.09
C GLU A 211 2.85 16.25 -3.39
N THR A 212 3.35 16.77 -4.51
CA THR A 212 2.62 16.76 -5.79
C THR A 212 2.22 15.36 -6.26
N SER A 213 3.03 14.33 -5.98
CA SER A 213 2.67 12.92 -6.26
C SER A 213 1.50 12.44 -5.41
N VAL A 214 1.48 12.79 -4.12
CA VAL A 214 0.43 12.43 -3.17
C VAL A 214 -0.87 13.16 -3.49
N ALA A 215 -0.80 14.47 -3.78
CA ALA A 215 -1.94 15.27 -4.17
C ALA A 215 -2.59 14.74 -5.46
N ARG A 216 -1.78 14.37 -6.47
CA ARG A 216 -2.28 13.73 -7.70
C ARG A 216 -2.93 12.38 -7.46
N ALA A 217 -2.33 11.53 -6.63
CA ALA A 217 -2.92 10.24 -6.26
C ALA A 217 -4.27 10.46 -5.56
N ALA A 218 -4.33 11.37 -4.58
CA ALA A 218 -5.56 11.71 -3.87
C ALA A 218 -6.63 12.26 -4.81
N LEU A 219 -6.27 13.18 -5.71
CA LEU A 219 -7.17 13.72 -6.73
C LEU A 219 -7.75 12.62 -7.61
N SER A 220 -6.91 11.70 -8.09
CA SER A 220 -7.34 10.59 -8.92
C SER A 220 -8.31 9.64 -8.17
N VAL A 221 -8.19 9.49 -6.84
CA VAL A 221 -9.17 8.73 -6.04
C VAL A 221 -10.46 9.53 -5.84
N LEU A 222 -10.36 10.85 -5.64
CA LEU A 222 -11.52 11.73 -5.52
C LEU A 222 -12.34 11.80 -6.82
N GLU A 223 -11.70 11.82 -7.98
CA GLU A 223 -12.38 11.79 -9.30
C GLU A 223 -13.22 10.52 -9.49
N GLU A 224 -12.73 9.39 -9.00
CA GLU A 224 -13.43 8.11 -8.97
C GLU A 224 -14.57 8.11 -7.94
N ALA A 225 -14.30 8.61 -6.72
CA ALA A 225 -15.32 8.73 -5.68
C ALA A 225 -16.48 9.64 -6.10
N ALA A 226 -16.19 10.70 -6.87
CA ALA A 226 -17.16 11.66 -7.37
C ALA A 226 -18.21 11.09 -8.33
N GLU A 227 -18.05 9.83 -8.77
CA GLU A 227 -19.10 9.13 -9.52
C GLU A 227 -20.33 8.81 -8.65
N SER A 228 -20.15 8.72 -7.33
CA SER A 228 -21.26 8.57 -6.39
C SER A 228 -21.72 9.95 -5.89
N PRO A 229 -23.02 10.27 -5.96
CA PRO A 229 -23.55 11.55 -5.48
C PRO A 229 -23.36 11.72 -3.95
N VAL A 230 -23.30 10.62 -3.19
CA VAL A 230 -23.08 10.64 -1.74
C VAL A 230 -21.67 11.16 -1.42
N TYR A 231 -20.65 10.61 -2.09
CA TYR A 231 -19.26 11.04 -1.91
C TYR A 231 -19.03 12.44 -2.48
N LEU A 232 -19.67 12.78 -3.59
CA LEU A 232 -19.61 14.12 -4.17
C LEU A 232 -20.16 15.18 -3.21
N SER A 233 -21.34 14.96 -2.61
CA SER A 233 -21.91 15.85 -1.59
C SER A 233 -20.99 15.98 -0.37
N ALA A 234 -20.45 14.86 0.12
CA ALA A 234 -19.50 14.87 1.24
C ALA A 234 -18.23 15.67 0.92
N MET A 235 -17.72 15.56 -0.31
CA MET A 235 -16.55 16.30 -0.78
C MET A 235 -16.81 17.80 -0.87
N ILE A 236 -17.95 18.22 -1.44
CA ILE A 236 -18.35 19.64 -1.55
C ILE A 236 -18.47 20.27 -0.15
N LYS A 237 -19.02 19.55 0.82
CA LYS A 237 -19.13 20.02 2.22
C LYS A 237 -17.79 20.37 2.85
N LYS A 238 -16.69 19.72 2.41
CA LYS A 238 -15.33 20.04 2.89
C LYS A 238 -14.73 21.31 2.25
N ARG A 239 -15.40 21.91 1.26
CA ARG A 239 -14.98 23.12 0.52
C ARG A 239 -13.48 23.09 0.10
N PRO A 240 -13.05 22.10 -0.71
CA PRO A 240 -11.64 21.93 -1.06
C PRO A 240 -11.19 22.96 -2.13
N LEU A 241 -10.83 24.17 -1.71
CA LEU A 241 -10.38 25.27 -2.59
C LEU A 241 -9.13 24.91 -3.42
N GLN A 242 -8.31 23.99 -2.91
CA GLN A 242 -7.11 23.47 -3.56
C GLN A 242 -7.39 22.88 -4.94
N LEU A 243 -8.59 22.33 -5.17
CA LEU A 243 -8.97 21.75 -6.47
C LEU A 243 -8.91 22.77 -7.61
N VAL A 244 -9.16 24.06 -7.31
CA VAL A 244 -9.06 25.14 -8.29
C VAL A 244 -7.63 25.33 -8.77
N HIS A 245 -6.66 25.26 -7.85
CA HIS A 245 -5.23 25.42 -8.15
C HIS A 245 -4.62 24.16 -8.80
N LEU A 246 -5.15 22.98 -8.49
CA LEU A 246 -4.68 21.70 -9.04
C LEU A 246 -5.18 21.41 -10.46
N GLN A 247 -5.88 22.36 -11.10
CA GLN A 247 -6.47 22.21 -12.44
C GLN A 247 -7.39 20.98 -12.56
N ALA A 248 -8.07 20.60 -11.47
CA ALA A 248 -9.01 19.47 -11.39
C ALA A 248 -10.36 19.78 -12.07
N GLU A 249 -10.33 20.24 -13.31
CA GLU A 249 -11.50 20.79 -13.99
C GLU A 249 -12.62 19.76 -14.18
N SER A 250 -12.27 18.52 -14.56
CA SER A 250 -13.17 17.37 -14.63
C SER A 250 -14.03 17.22 -13.37
N LEU A 251 -13.38 17.25 -12.21
CA LEU A 251 -14.03 17.11 -10.90
C LEU A 251 -14.87 18.35 -10.54
N LEU A 252 -14.36 19.54 -10.79
CA LEU A 252 -15.09 20.79 -10.54
C LEU A 252 -16.33 20.91 -11.43
N LEU A 253 -16.27 20.41 -12.67
CA LEU A 253 -17.46 20.31 -13.53
C LEU A 253 -18.50 19.35 -12.94
N LYS A 254 -18.08 18.25 -12.31
CA LYS A 254 -19.00 17.36 -11.57
C LYS A 254 -19.67 18.10 -10.39
N PHE A 255 -18.98 19.04 -9.72
CA PHE A 255 -19.60 19.81 -8.64
C PHE A 255 -20.82 20.62 -9.11
N LEU A 256 -20.82 21.10 -10.36
CA LEU A 256 -21.96 21.83 -10.94
C LEU A 256 -23.24 20.98 -11.09
N SER A 257 -23.13 19.64 -11.01
CA SER A 257 -24.30 18.76 -11.03
C SER A 257 -25.16 18.86 -9.77
N LEU A 258 -24.61 19.41 -8.68
CA LEU A 258 -25.30 19.59 -7.40
C LEU A 258 -25.46 21.09 -7.07
N PRO A 259 -26.58 21.50 -6.44
CA PRO A 259 -26.83 22.89 -6.11
C PRO A 259 -25.80 23.45 -5.10
N GLU A 260 -25.33 22.64 -4.16
CA GLU A 260 -24.29 23.04 -3.19
C GLU A 260 -22.94 23.28 -3.88
N GLY A 261 -22.62 22.48 -4.90
CA GLY A 261 -21.39 22.64 -5.67
C GLY A 261 -21.44 23.85 -6.59
N LEU A 262 -22.61 24.16 -7.15
CA LEU A 262 -22.85 25.42 -7.87
C LEU A 262 -22.68 26.63 -6.95
N ALA A 263 -23.21 26.59 -5.72
CA ALA A 263 -23.02 27.66 -4.73
C ALA A 263 -21.54 27.83 -4.38
N PHE A 264 -20.80 26.73 -4.17
CA PHE A 264 -19.36 26.76 -3.95
C PHE A 264 -18.59 27.41 -5.10
N LEU A 265 -18.89 27.08 -6.36
CA LEU A 265 -18.19 27.64 -7.52
C LEU A 265 -18.58 29.08 -7.85
N LYS A 266 -19.76 29.54 -7.41
CA LYS A 266 -20.14 30.96 -7.49
C LYS A 266 -19.27 31.83 -6.58
N ASP A 267 -18.85 31.30 -5.43
CA ASP A 267 -17.94 32.02 -4.53
C ASP A 267 -16.52 32.15 -5.10
N VAL A 268 -16.14 31.30 -6.08
CA VAL A 268 -14.84 31.38 -6.75
C VAL A 268 -14.88 32.45 -7.85
N PRO A 269 -14.09 33.54 -7.75
CA PRO A 269 -14.18 34.66 -8.68
C PRO A 269 -13.96 34.25 -10.13
N ASN A 270 -14.89 34.64 -11.00
CA ASN A 270 -14.83 34.46 -12.46
C ASN A 270 -14.61 33.03 -12.96
N TRP A 271 -14.75 31.99 -12.11
CA TRP A 271 -14.50 30.61 -12.54
C TRP A 271 -15.53 30.16 -13.59
N ILE A 272 -16.83 30.30 -13.29
CA ILE A 272 -17.91 29.87 -14.20
C ILE A 272 -17.91 30.66 -15.52
N PRO A 273 -17.91 32.01 -15.53
CA PRO A 273 -17.92 32.77 -16.79
C PRO A 273 -16.71 32.48 -17.68
N THR A 274 -15.52 32.39 -17.10
CA THR A 274 -14.28 32.08 -17.84
C THR A 274 -14.35 30.69 -18.46
N LYS A 275 -14.83 29.69 -17.71
CA LYS A 275 -14.97 28.32 -18.23
C LYS A 275 -16.01 28.24 -19.34
N LEU A 276 -17.14 28.93 -19.24
CA LEU A 276 -18.14 28.97 -20.33
C LEU A 276 -17.56 29.50 -21.64
N VAL A 277 -16.75 30.57 -21.59
CA VAL A 277 -16.07 31.12 -22.78
C VAL A 277 -15.07 30.12 -23.35
N GLN A 278 -14.23 29.50 -22.51
CA GLN A 278 -13.27 28.48 -22.93
C GLN A 278 -13.96 27.28 -23.59
N TRP A 279 -15.08 26.82 -23.02
CA TRP A 279 -15.86 25.71 -23.57
C TRP A 279 -16.47 26.03 -24.93
N ARG A 280 -16.94 27.26 -25.12
CA ARG A 280 -17.49 27.74 -26.40
C ARG A 280 -16.42 27.87 -27.48
N GLN A 281 -15.20 28.29 -27.12
CA GLN A 281 -14.16 28.62 -28.10
C GLN A 281 -13.32 27.42 -28.53
N SER A 282 -12.88 26.57 -27.59
CA SER A 282 -11.90 25.51 -27.91
C SER A 282 -12.26 24.15 -27.31
N LYS A 283 -12.82 24.10 -26.09
CA LYS A 283 -12.96 22.79 -25.40
C LYS A 283 -14.03 21.88 -25.99
N VAL A 284 -15.02 22.43 -26.69
CA VAL A 284 -16.02 21.61 -27.40
C VAL A 284 -15.37 20.67 -28.42
N VAL A 285 -14.37 21.16 -29.17
CA VAL A 285 -13.63 20.35 -30.15
C VAL A 285 -12.71 19.36 -29.43
N ASN A 286 -12.01 19.81 -28.40
CA ASN A 286 -11.13 18.94 -27.61
C ASN A 286 -11.91 17.78 -26.96
N TYR A 287 -13.13 18.03 -26.48
CA TYR A 287 -13.99 17.01 -25.90
C TYR A 287 -14.32 15.91 -26.92
N VAL A 288 -14.68 16.28 -28.16
CA VAL A 288 -14.96 15.31 -29.23
C VAL A 288 -13.75 14.42 -29.49
N HIS A 289 -12.55 15.01 -29.65
CA HIS A 289 -11.33 14.24 -29.84
C HIS A 289 -11.00 13.32 -28.66
N VAL A 290 -11.25 13.76 -27.42
CA VAL A 290 -11.07 12.94 -26.23
C VAL A 290 -12.03 11.74 -26.26
N VAL A 291 -13.31 11.96 -26.57
CA VAL A 291 -14.31 10.88 -26.67
C VAL A 291 -13.95 9.90 -27.78
N GLU A 292 -13.62 10.38 -28.98
CA GLU A 292 -13.17 9.56 -30.11
C GLU A 292 -11.95 8.70 -29.74
N SER A 293 -10.95 9.29 -29.09
CA SER A 293 -9.75 8.59 -28.64
C SER A 293 -10.07 7.48 -27.61
N HIS A 294 -10.98 7.75 -26.66
CA HIS A 294 -11.40 6.75 -25.69
C HIS A 294 -12.20 5.62 -26.32
N LEU A 295 -13.10 5.93 -27.26
CA LEU A 295 -13.86 4.94 -28.01
C LEU A 295 -12.93 4.06 -28.87
N LEU A 296 -11.99 4.67 -29.59
CA LEU A 296 -10.99 3.93 -30.39
C LEU A 296 -10.14 3.00 -29.51
N ARG A 297 -9.65 3.48 -28.35
CA ARG A 297 -8.90 2.64 -27.42
C ARG A 297 -9.73 1.51 -26.83
N GLY A 298 -11.00 1.78 -26.49
CA GLY A 298 -11.91 0.78 -25.93
C GLY A 298 -12.28 -0.31 -26.94
N VAL A 299 -12.55 0.07 -28.19
CA VAL A 299 -12.98 -0.84 -29.26
C VAL A 299 -11.80 -1.64 -29.83
N PHE A 300 -10.60 -1.04 -29.96
CA PHE A 300 -9.42 -1.70 -30.51
C PHE A 300 -8.47 -2.29 -29.45
N ARG A 301 -8.95 -2.52 -28.23
CA ARG A 301 -8.16 -2.99 -27.08
C ARG A 301 -7.39 -4.30 -27.38
N ASP A 302 -7.95 -5.18 -28.20
CA ASP A 302 -7.37 -6.48 -28.57
C ASP A 302 -6.31 -6.42 -29.68
N LYS A 303 -6.17 -5.30 -30.42
CA LYS A 303 -5.21 -5.20 -31.54
C LYS A 303 -3.85 -4.61 -31.15
N GLN A 304 -3.72 -4.04 -29.95
CA GLN A 304 -2.42 -3.66 -29.40
C GLN A 304 -1.81 -4.84 -28.65
N SER A 305 -1.48 -5.91 -29.38
CA SER A 305 -0.48 -6.85 -28.89
C SER A 305 0.80 -6.06 -28.63
N VAL A 306 1.26 -6.11 -27.39
CA VAL A 306 2.48 -5.53 -26.85
C VAL A 306 3.66 -5.60 -27.85
N THR A 307 3.90 -4.50 -28.57
CA THR A 307 5.23 -4.18 -29.12
C THR A 307 5.83 -3.06 -28.26
N THR A 308 6.09 -3.34 -26.99
CA THR A 308 6.96 -2.48 -26.17
C THR A 308 8.38 -3.00 -26.29
N ASN A 309 9.12 -2.43 -27.25
CA ASN A 309 10.59 -2.40 -27.24
C ASN A 309 11.09 -1.48 -26.12
N THR A 310 10.81 -1.86 -24.87
CA THR A 310 11.42 -1.24 -23.70
C THR A 310 11.81 -2.35 -22.74
N SER A 311 13.12 -2.49 -22.58
CA SER A 311 13.82 -3.36 -21.63
C SER A 311 13.55 -2.96 -20.17
N LYS A 312 12.28 -2.93 -19.75
CA LYS A 312 11.92 -3.09 -18.34
C LYS A 312 11.74 -4.58 -18.14
N ALA A 313 12.55 -5.18 -17.28
CA ALA A 313 12.39 -6.57 -16.86
C ALA A 313 10.93 -6.78 -16.46
N ALA A 314 10.16 -7.48 -17.30
CA ALA A 314 8.76 -7.75 -17.04
C ALA A 314 8.71 -8.57 -15.75
N LEU A 315 8.26 -7.93 -14.66
CA LEU A 315 8.00 -8.63 -13.41
C LEU A 315 7.04 -9.76 -13.73
N LYS A 316 7.48 -11.01 -13.55
CA LYS A 316 6.66 -12.18 -13.82
C LYS A 316 5.44 -12.11 -12.90
N PRO A 317 4.21 -12.29 -13.43
CA PRO A 317 3.01 -12.25 -12.61
C PRO A 317 3.11 -13.28 -11.48
N VAL A 318 2.90 -12.85 -10.24
CA VAL A 318 2.93 -13.72 -9.07
C VAL A 318 1.61 -14.48 -9.00
N PRO A 319 1.61 -15.83 -9.11
CA PRO A 319 0.38 -16.59 -9.03
C PRO A 319 -0.16 -16.56 -7.60
N ILE A 320 -1.34 -15.97 -7.42
CA ILE A 320 -2.10 -16.05 -6.16
C ILE A 320 -3.18 -17.11 -6.36
N PRO A 321 -3.04 -18.33 -5.80
CA PRO A 321 -4.08 -19.33 -5.91
C PRO A 321 -5.27 -18.90 -5.04
N VAL A 322 -6.37 -18.55 -5.71
CA VAL A 322 -7.65 -18.25 -5.06
C VAL A 322 -8.57 -19.44 -5.30
N THR A 323 -8.87 -20.19 -4.24
CA THR A 323 -9.90 -21.23 -4.30
C THR A 323 -11.26 -20.55 -4.16
N VAL A 324 -11.95 -20.34 -5.27
CA VAL A 324 -13.26 -19.66 -5.27
C VAL A 324 -14.33 -20.68 -4.87
N PRO A 325 -14.97 -20.57 -3.69
CA PRO A 325 -15.84 -21.63 -3.17
C PRO A 325 -17.17 -21.76 -3.93
N ASN A 326 -17.52 -20.77 -4.77
CA ASN A 326 -18.73 -20.79 -5.58
C ASN A 326 -18.57 -19.86 -6.80
N ARG A 327 -19.08 -20.29 -7.96
CA ARG A 327 -19.04 -19.58 -9.26
C ARG A 327 -19.68 -18.17 -9.28
N ARG A 328 -20.07 -17.60 -8.13
CA ARG A 328 -20.75 -16.31 -8.06
C ARG A 328 -19.82 -15.23 -7.54
N ARG A 329 -19.50 -14.33 -8.48
CA ARG A 329 -18.98 -12.96 -8.35
C ARG A 329 -17.50 -12.85 -8.00
N LEU A 330 -16.68 -13.02 -9.05
CA LEU A 330 -15.35 -12.42 -9.15
C LEU A 330 -15.40 -10.88 -9.27
N GLU A 331 -16.57 -10.26 -9.13
CA GLU A 331 -16.78 -8.81 -9.22
C GLU A 331 -15.87 -8.02 -8.25
N TRP A 332 -15.53 -8.62 -7.10
CA TRP A 332 -14.60 -8.01 -6.16
C TRP A 332 -13.15 -7.93 -6.70
N LEU A 333 -12.74 -8.79 -7.64
CA LEU A 333 -11.42 -8.68 -8.27
C LEU A 333 -11.31 -7.41 -9.12
N PHE A 334 -12.40 -6.95 -9.74
CA PHE A 334 -12.43 -5.66 -10.44
C PHE A 334 -12.28 -4.47 -9.50
N ARG A 335 -12.57 -4.66 -8.21
CA ARG A 335 -12.38 -3.65 -7.17
C ARG A 335 -10.94 -3.58 -6.66
N MET A 336 -10.10 -4.57 -6.96
CA MET A 336 -8.71 -4.61 -6.50
C MET A 336 -7.80 -3.77 -7.40
N PRO A 337 -6.82 -3.03 -6.84
CA PRO A 337 -5.96 -2.14 -7.60
C PRO A 337 -4.78 -2.87 -8.30
N TRP A 338 -5.00 -4.09 -8.80
CA TRP A 338 -3.95 -4.98 -9.29
C TRP A 338 -4.10 -5.33 -10.77
N ASN A 339 -2.96 -5.63 -11.41
CA ASN A 339 -2.93 -6.23 -12.74
C ASN A 339 -3.15 -7.72 -12.55
N ILE A 340 -4.34 -8.20 -12.90
CA ILE A 340 -4.75 -9.57 -12.62
C ILE A 340 -4.85 -10.31 -13.95
N GLU A 341 -3.97 -11.28 -14.16
CA GLU A 341 -4.15 -12.29 -15.20
C GLU A 341 -4.97 -13.46 -14.65
N VAL A 342 -6.20 -13.61 -15.12
CA VAL A 342 -7.04 -14.77 -14.78
C VAL A 342 -6.83 -15.83 -15.85
N LYS A 343 -6.24 -16.96 -15.47
CA LYS A 343 -6.19 -18.17 -16.29
C LYS A 343 -7.34 -19.09 -15.90
N LEU A 344 -8.34 -19.19 -16.79
CA LEU A 344 -9.42 -20.14 -16.62
C LEU A 344 -8.96 -21.50 -17.15
N VAL A 345 -8.65 -22.42 -16.23
CA VAL A 345 -8.37 -23.82 -16.55
C VAL A 345 -9.67 -24.59 -16.37
N GLY A 346 -10.26 -25.06 -17.47
CA GLY A 346 -11.43 -25.93 -17.41
C GLY A 346 -11.04 -27.40 -17.14
N PRO A 347 -12.05 -28.30 -17.00
CA PRO A 347 -11.82 -29.72 -16.83
C PRO A 347 -10.98 -30.30 -17.98
N PRO A 348 -10.24 -31.40 -17.77
CA PRO A 348 -9.46 -32.03 -18.84
C PRO A 348 -10.34 -32.28 -20.08
N GLY A 349 -9.95 -31.69 -21.22
CA GLY A 349 -10.70 -31.74 -22.48
C GLY A 349 -11.35 -30.42 -22.92
N SER A 350 -11.36 -29.37 -22.09
CA SER A 350 -12.07 -28.10 -22.38
C SER A 350 -11.33 -27.09 -23.27
N GLY A 351 -10.31 -27.50 -24.01
CA GLY A 351 -9.50 -26.60 -24.85
C GLY A 351 -8.43 -25.80 -24.08
N PRO A 352 -7.66 -24.93 -24.78
CA PRO A 352 -6.59 -24.14 -24.17
C PRO A 352 -7.13 -23.17 -23.10
N PRO A 353 -6.34 -22.84 -22.06
CA PRO A 353 -6.76 -21.94 -21.01
C PRO A 353 -7.19 -20.59 -21.58
N ALA A 354 -8.37 -20.09 -21.19
CA ALA A 354 -8.75 -18.74 -21.53
C ALA A 354 -7.96 -17.77 -20.63
N HIS A 355 -7.24 -16.85 -21.28
CA HIS A 355 -6.50 -15.78 -20.61
C HIS A 355 -7.35 -14.53 -20.61
N LEU A 356 -7.77 -14.08 -19.43
CA LEU A 356 -8.43 -12.79 -19.24
C LEU A 356 -7.48 -11.87 -18.48
N THR A 357 -7.05 -10.78 -19.12
CA THR A 357 -6.31 -9.70 -18.48
C THR A 357 -7.30 -8.71 -17.88
N ILE A 358 -7.40 -8.71 -16.55
CA ILE A 358 -8.13 -7.69 -15.79
C ILE A 358 -7.13 -6.61 -15.39
N ASP A 359 -7.12 -5.55 -16.18
CA ASP A 359 -6.31 -4.35 -15.95
C ASP A 359 -7.04 -3.45 -14.93
N ALA A 360 -6.91 -3.79 -13.65
CA ALA A 360 -7.42 -2.99 -12.53
C ALA A 360 -6.28 -2.24 -11.79
N TYR A 361 -5.05 -2.36 -12.31
CA TYR A 361 -3.84 -1.76 -11.77
C TYR A 361 -3.84 -0.25 -11.96
N VAL A 362 -3.49 0.43 -10.89
CA VAL A 362 -3.05 1.82 -10.98
C VAL A 362 -1.56 1.82 -10.64
N ASP A 363 -0.75 2.09 -11.64
CA ASP A 363 0.70 2.20 -11.47
C ASP A 363 1.02 3.41 -10.58
N ALA A 364 1.43 3.15 -9.34
CA ALA A 364 1.91 4.17 -8.41
C ALA A 364 3.41 4.47 -8.58
N SER A 365 4.12 3.69 -9.40
CA SER A 365 5.56 3.84 -9.71
C SER A 365 5.79 4.67 -10.97
N GLU A 366 4.79 4.71 -11.85
CA GLU A 366 4.82 5.60 -13.00
C GLU A 366 4.45 7.02 -12.59
N VAL A 367 5.49 7.80 -12.34
CA VAL A 367 5.55 9.18 -12.81
C VAL A 367 5.53 9.14 -14.35
N ARG A 368 4.49 8.57 -14.98
CA ARG A 368 4.27 8.81 -16.40
C ARG A 368 3.86 10.26 -16.47
N HIS A 369 4.86 11.07 -16.80
CA HIS A 369 4.76 12.27 -17.59
C HIS A 369 3.81 12.04 -18.77
N LYS A 370 2.52 12.03 -18.49
CA LYS A 370 1.57 12.69 -19.36
C LYS A 370 1.07 13.82 -18.52
N SER A 371 1.76 14.95 -18.68
CA SER A 371 1.13 16.24 -18.59
C SER A 371 -0.25 16.06 -19.23
N PHE A 372 -1.30 15.97 -18.40
CA PHE A 372 -2.62 16.39 -18.83
C PHE A 372 -2.58 17.92 -18.82
N GLU A 373 -1.64 18.47 -19.61
CA GLU A 373 -1.77 19.81 -20.12
C GLU A 373 -2.87 19.69 -21.17
N LEU A 374 -4.06 20.15 -20.79
CA LEU A 374 -4.95 20.77 -21.75
C LEU A 374 -4.16 21.90 -22.41
N ARG A 375 -3.50 21.61 -23.52
CA ARG A 375 -3.21 22.62 -24.55
C ARG A 375 -4.34 22.61 -25.54
#